data_AF-A0A1V5FB94-F1
#
_entry.id   AF-A0A1V5FB94-F1
#
_cell.length_a   1.000
_cell.length_b   1.000
_cell.length_c   1.000
_cell.angle_alpha   90.00
_cell.angle_beta   90.00
_cell.angle_gamma   90.00
#
_symmetry.space_group_name_H-M   'P 1'
#
loop_
_entity.id
_entity.type
_entity.pdbx_description
1 polymer ?
#
loop_
_entity_poly.entity_id
_entity_poly.type
_entity_poly.pdbx_seq_one_letter_code
_entity_poly.pdbx_strand_id
1 'polypeptide(L)'
;MLADLDQFAKARMDVGELAKKTRERLHDMSQPLTAVQGRLQLLAAKATPEDPNAEYYREMVRLMAAATRQIAEMQQLHRAFS
;
A
#
# COMPACT_ATOMS: atom_id res chain seq x y z
N MET A 1 -10.34 -21.74 33.22
CA MET A 1 -11.57 -21.55 32.42
C MET A 1 -11.98 -20.08 32.29
N LEU A 2 -12.25 -19.34 33.39
CA LEU A 2 -12.54 -17.90 33.33
C LEU A 2 -11.34 -17.05 32.84
N ALA A 3 -10.13 -17.34 33.32
CA ALA A 3 -8.91 -16.66 32.88
C ALA A 3 -8.56 -16.94 31.39
N ASP A 4 -8.85 -18.15 30.92
CA ASP A 4 -8.62 -18.55 29.53
C ASP A 4 -9.59 -17.82 28.59
N LEU A 5 -10.88 -17.72 28.97
CA LEU A 5 -11.89 -16.95 28.23
C LEU A 5 -11.53 -15.45 28.15
N ASP A 6 -10.98 -14.89 29.23
CA ASP A 6 -10.55 -13.49 29.28
C ASP A 6 -9.29 -13.24 28.43
N GLN A 7 -8.36 -14.22 28.41
CA GLN A 7 -7.23 -14.23 27.47
C GLN A 7 -7.70 -14.39 26.03
N PHE A 8 -8.69 -15.24 25.73
CA PHE A 8 -9.26 -15.35 24.38
C PHE A 8 -9.97 -14.06 23.97
N ALA A 9 -10.65 -13.37 24.89
CA ALA A 9 -11.28 -12.07 24.61
C ALA A 9 -10.27 -10.95 24.37
N LYS A 10 -9.11 -10.96 25.05
CA LYS A 10 -8.02 -10.00 24.85
C LYS A 10 -7.13 -10.33 23.64
N ALA A 11 -6.89 -11.62 23.38
CA ALA A 11 -6.10 -12.12 22.25
C ALA A 11 -6.89 -12.11 20.94
N ARG A 12 -8.22 -12.18 21.02
CA ARG A 12 -9.12 -11.65 20.01
C ARG A 12 -8.95 -10.13 20.03
N MET A 13 -7.82 -9.66 19.48
CA MET A 13 -7.84 -8.40 18.75
C MET A 13 -9.16 -8.38 18.01
N ASP A 14 -10.05 -7.45 18.37
CA ASP A 14 -11.38 -7.45 17.79
C ASP A 14 -11.17 -7.42 16.28
N VAL A 15 -11.62 -8.45 15.58
CA VAL A 15 -11.32 -8.63 14.15
C VAL A 15 -11.79 -7.39 13.39
N GLY A 16 -12.84 -6.72 13.90
CA GLY A 16 -13.28 -5.40 13.44
C GLY A 16 -12.27 -4.27 13.67
N GLU A 17 -11.57 -4.22 14.81
CA GLU A 17 -10.51 -3.25 15.07
C GLU A 17 -9.28 -3.52 14.20
N LEU A 18 -8.91 -4.78 13.98
CA LEU A 18 -7.84 -5.15 13.05
C LEU A 18 -8.20 -4.75 11.61
N ALA A 19 -9.42 -5.05 11.17
CA ALA A 19 -9.91 -4.66 9.85
C ALA A 19 -9.92 -3.12 9.70
N LYS A 20 -10.38 -2.39 10.72
CA LYS A 20 -10.33 -0.92 10.74
C LYS A 20 -8.90 -0.40 10.59
N LYS A 21 -7.96 -0.86 11.43
CA LYS A 21 -6.55 -0.45 11.35
C LYS A 21 -5.91 -0.82 10.02
N THR A 22 -6.27 -1.96 9.44
CA THR A 22 -5.78 -2.40 8.13
C THR A 22 -6.29 -1.49 7.02
N ARG A 23 -7.58 -1.16 7.02
CA ARG A 23 -8.18 -0.20 6.08
C ARG A 23 -7.54 1.18 6.18
N GLU A 24 -7.35 1.70 7.38
CA GLU A 24 -6.70 3.00 7.63
C GLU A 24 -5.27 3.00 7.07
N ARG A 25 -4.46 1.99 7.39
CA ARG A 25 -3.10 1.86 6.85
C ARG A 25 -3.06 1.74 5.33
N LEU A 26 -3.96 0.94 4.74
CA LEU A 26 -4.05 0.82 3.28
C LEU A 26 -4.47 2.14 2.62
N HIS A 27 -5.30 2.94 3.27
CA HIS A 27 -5.66 4.28 2.80
C HIS A 27 -4.47 5.23 2.87
N ASP A 28 -3.82 5.30 4.03
CA ASP A 28 -2.66 6.15 4.30
C ASP A 28 -1.48 5.86 3.37
N MET A 29 -1.30 4.59 2.96
CA MET A 29 -0.27 4.22 1.98
C MET A 29 -0.64 4.60 0.54
N SER A 30 -1.93 4.53 0.18
CA SER A 30 -2.37 4.74 -1.21
C SER A 30 -2.19 6.17 -1.71
N GLN A 31 -2.39 7.17 -0.85
CA GLN A 31 -2.25 8.58 -1.22
C GLN A 31 -0.80 8.97 -1.55
N PRO A 32 0.21 8.71 -0.69
CA PRO A 32 1.61 9.00 -1.00
C PRO A 32 2.11 8.23 -2.23
N LEU A 33 1.73 6.96 -2.38
CA LEU A 33 2.13 6.14 -3.54
C LEU A 33 1.66 6.74 -4.86
N THR A 34 0.39 7.20 -4.91
CA THR A 34 -0.16 7.84 -6.12
C THR A 34 0.58 9.15 -6.44
N ALA A 35 0.87 9.97 -5.43
CA ALA A 35 1.61 11.22 -5.61
C ALA A 35 3.06 10.98 -6.07
N VAL A 36 3.76 10.01 -5.48
CA VAL A 36 5.12 9.61 -5.86
C VAL A 36 5.14 9.04 -7.27
N GLN A 37 4.18 8.17 -7.62
CA GLN A 37 4.07 7.61 -8.96
C GLN A 37 3.91 8.72 -10.01
N GLY A 38 3.02 9.70 -9.79
CA GLY A 38 2.84 10.82 -10.71
C GLY A 38 4.11 11.65 -10.90
N ARG A 39 4.84 11.93 -9.81
CA ARG A 39 6.13 12.65 -9.87
C ARG A 39 7.20 11.87 -10.64
N LEU A 40 7.30 10.55 -10.41
CA LEU A 40 8.26 9.70 -11.11
C LEU A 40 7.93 9.58 -12.60
N GLN A 41 6.65 9.48 -12.96
CA GLN A 41 6.22 9.49 -14.36
C GLN A 41 6.62 10.79 -15.06
N LEU A 42 6.44 11.93 -14.39
CA LEU A 42 6.86 13.23 -14.93
C LEU A 42 8.39 13.35 -15.07
N LEU A 43 9.16 12.81 -14.12
CA LEU A 43 10.62 12.78 -14.21
C LEU A 43 11.09 11.89 -15.36
N ALA A 44 10.55 10.67 -15.45
CA ALA A 44 10.87 9.73 -16.51
C ALA A 44 10.49 10.26 -17.91
N ALA A 45 9.38 11.00 -18.02
CA ALA A 45 8.95 11.62 -19.28
C ALA A 45 9.84 12.80 -19.71
N LYS A 46 10.51 13.46 -18.76
CA LYS A 46 11.42 14.58 -19.01
C LYS A 46 12.87 14.14 -19.23
N ALA A 47 13.22 12.93 -18.80
CA ALA A 47 14.55 12.38 -18.98
C ALA A 47 14.83 12.15 -20.47
N THR A 48 15.87 12.80 -20.98
CA THR A 48 16.32 12.57 -22.36
C THR A 48 17.05 11.23 -22.44
N PRO A 49 17.25 10.66 -23.64
CA PRO A 49 18.02 9.43 -23.80
C PRO A 49 19.46 9.51 -23.27
N GLU A 50 20.02 10.72 -23.20
CA GLU A 50 21.38 11.00 -22.70
C GLU A 50 21.42 11.23 -21.18
N ASP A 51 20.27 11.30 -20.50
CA ASP A 51 20.22 11.42 -19.04
C ASP A 51 20.76 10.11 -18.43
N PRO A 52 21.85 10.16 -17.65
CA PRO A 52 22.44 8.97 -17.03
C PRO A 52 21.47 8.26 -16.08
N ASN A 53 20.38 8.92 -15.66
CA ASN A 53 19.36 8.38 -14.78
C ASN A 53 18.08 7.96 -15.53
N ALA A 54 18.02 8.06 -16.87
CA ALA A 54 16.82 7.74 -17.63
C ALA A 54 16.31 6.30 -17.37
N GLU A 55 17.22 5.32 -17.33
CA GLU A 55 16.87 3.94 -17.00
C GLU A 55 16.41 3.78 -15.55
N TYR A 56 17.09 4.46 -14.62
CA TYR A 56 16.72 4.46 -13.21
C TYR A 56 15.29 5.01 -13.00
N TYR A 57 14.94 6.13 -13.63
CA TYR A 57 13.59 6.70 -13.52
C TYR A 57 12.53 5.76 -14.10
N ARG A 58 12.80 5.10 -15.24
CA ARG A 58 11.88 4.11 -15.82
C ARG A 58 11.66 2.93 -14.88
N GLU A 59 12.73 2.44 -14.25
CA GLU A 59 12.62 1.33 -13.31
C GLU A 59 11.86 1.74 -12.04
N MET A 60 12.09 2.94 -11.51
CA MET A 60 11.33 3.47 -10.38
C MET A 60 9.83 3.61 -10.72
N VAL A 61 9.48 4.05 -11.93
CA VAL A 61 8.08 4.07 -12.40
C VAL A 61 7.49 2.67 -12.42
N ARG A 62 8.23 1.67 -12.90
CA ARG A 62 7.77 0.27 -12.94
C ARG A 62 7.52 -0.28 -11.54
N LEU A 63 8.45 -0.07 -10.61
CA LEU A 63 8.33 -0.52 -9.23
C LEU A 63 7.17 0.18 -8.51
N MET A 64 6.97 1.48 -8.72
CA MET A 64 5.86 2.21 -8.12
C MET A 64 4.50 1.86 -8.70
N ALA A 65 4.42 1.56 -10.00
CA ALA A 65 3.20 1.01 -10.58
C ALA A 65 2.85 -0.36 -9.97
N ALA A 66 3.85 -1.22 -9.73
CA ALA A 66 3.65 -2.52 -9.11
C ALA A 66 3.19 -2.39 -7.64
N ALA A 67 3.85 -1.56 -6.83
CA ALA A 67 3.47 -1.34 -5.43
C ALA A 67 2.06 -0.73 -5.31
N THR A 68 1.74 0.25 -6.15
CA THR A 68 0.41 0.88 -6.17
C THR A 68 -0.68 -0.15 -6.53
N ARG A 69 -0.41 -1.04 -7.48
CA ARG A 69 -1.32 -2.13 -7.84
C ARG A 69 -1.54 -3.10 -6.67
N GLN A 70 -0.47 -3.51 -5.99
CA GLN A 70 -0.58 -4.42 -4.83
C GLN A 70 -1.44 -3.82 -3.71
N ILE A 71 -1.27 -2.52 -3.42
CA ILE A 71 -2.11 -1.84 -2.42
C ILE A 71 -3.57 -1.77 -2.87
N ALA A 72 -3.84 -1.51 -4.16
CA ALA A 72 -5.19 -1.53 -4.69
C ALA A 72 -5.85 -2.93 -4.58
N GLU A 73 -5.10 -3.99 -4.89
CA GLU A 73 -5.55 -5.39 -4.75
C GLU A 73 -5.84 -5.72 -3.27
N MET A 74 -4.96 -5.33 -2.34
CA MET A 74 -5.19 -5.49 -0.91
C MET A 74 -6.43 -4.73 -0.43
N GLN A 75 -6.68 -3.51 -0.93
CA GLN A 75 -7.89 -2.74 -0.63
C GLN A 75 -9.16 -3.40 -1.19
N GLN A 76 -9.08 -4.06 -2.34
CA GLN A 76 -10.21 -4.80 -2.92
C GLN A 76 -10.51 -6.06 -2.11
N LEU A 77 -9.47 -6.85 -1.80
CA LEU A 77 -9.60 -8.04 -0.95
C LEU A 77 -10.16 -7.67 0.42
N HIS A 78 -9.60 -6.65 1.07
CA HIS A 78 -10.12 -6.19 2.35
C HIS A 78 -11.60 -5.83 2.26
N ARG A 79 -12.02 -5.05 1.26
CA ARG A 79 -13.43 -4.69 1.06
C ARG A 79 -14.35 -5.90 0.79
N ALA A 80 -13.83 -6.98 0.20
CA ALA A 80 -14.62 -8.17 -0.08
C ALA A 80 -14.84 -9.05 1.16
N PHE A 81 -13.97 -8.95 2.16
CA PHE A 81 -13.96 -9.84 3.34
C PHE A 81 -14.15 -9.12 4.69
N SER A 82 -14.30 -7.79 4.69
CA SER A 82 -14.60 -6.95 5.87
C SER A 82 -16.01 -6.40 5.84
#